data_AF-O74450-F1
#
_entry.id   AF-O74450-F1
#
_cell.length_a   1.000
_cell.length_b   1.000
_cell.length_c   1.000
_cell.angle_alpha   90.00
_cell.angle_beta   90.00
_cell.angle_gamma   90.00
#
_symmetry.space_group_name_H-M   'P 1'
#
loop_
_entity.id
_entity.type
_entity.pdbx_description
1 polymer ?
#
loop_
_entity_poly.entity_id
_entity_poly.type
_entity_poly.pdbx_seq_one_letter_code
_entity_poly.pdbx_strand_id
1 'polypeptide(L)'
;MKKKQTKVKQTVKLVLRNPLSISWPIVDANTQEKLAQTLVQWLPASHKDILDSKLTVGLNSVNELLERCCQNAKDVTQPAVVFILHDQDSMLVTHMPQLVANANFYGSSKCRLVPLGFSAQALIAKKLGLSRAGAIAVQDDSPLWKYLKDLVMNIEEPQARWLSENPEYEVTKVEKIITSQKENQGTKKEGKNEKGNEFKK
;
A
#
# COMPACT_ATOMS: atom_id res chain seq x y z
N MET A 1 31.63 -25.46 -30.89
CA MET A 1 31.46 -24.09 -30.37
C MET A 1 31.66 -24.07 -28.85
N LYS A 2 32.74 -23.47 -28.32
CA LYS A 2 32.94 -23.34 -26.86
C LYS A 2 32.14 -22.14 -26.34
N LYS A 3 31.10 -22.37 -25.52
CA LYS A 3 30.38 -21.30 -24.82
C LYS A 3 31.31 -20.68 -23.77
N LYS A 4 31.68 -19.41 -23.90
CA LYS A 4 32.39 -18.67 -22.85
C LYS A 4 31.47 -18.53 -21.64
N GLN A 5 31.86 -19.11 -20.50
CA GLN A 5 31.13 -18.92 -19.24
C GLN A 5 31.34 -17.47 -18.75
N THR A 6 30.24 -16.73 -18.60
CA THR A 6 30.25 -15.39 -18.00
C THR A 6 30.47 -15.53 -16.49
N LYS A 7 31.58 -14.99 -15.95
CA LYS A 7 31.78 -14.90 -14.51
C LYS A 7 30.84 -13.83 -13.95
N VAL A 8 30.09 -14.19 -12.92
CA VAL A 8 29.19 -13.28 -12.19
C VAL A 8 29.82 -13.00 -10.83
N LYS A 9 30.14 -11.73 -10.54
CA LYS A 9 30.64 -11.31 -9.23
C LYS A 9 29.45 -10.91 -8.37
N GLN A 10 29.31 -11.55 -7.21
CA GLN A 10 28.35 -11.12 -6.19
C GLN A 10 28.95 -9.98 -5.37
N THR A 11 28.19 -8.92 -5.16
CA THR A 11 28.54 -7.76 -4.35
C THR A 11 27.43 -7.53 -3.33
N VAL A 12 27.79 -7.43 -2.06
CA VAL A 12 26.83 -7.13 -0.98
C VAL A 12 26.66 -5.62 -0.89
N LYS A 13 25.41 -5.15 -0.93
CA LYS A 13 25.04 -3.76 -0.67
C LYS A 13 24.28 -3.68 0.65
N LEU A 14 24.53 -2.64 1.42
CA LEU A 14 23.77 -2.34 2.63
C LEU A 14 22.62 -1.40 2.27
N VAL A 15 21.41 -1.72 2.71
CA VAL A 15 20.21 -0.91 2.49
C VAL A 15 19.59 -0.57 3.84
N LEU A 16 19.31 0.71 4.03
CA LEU A 16 18.63 1.20 5.23
C LEU A 16 17.13 0.87 5.12
N ARG A 17 16.60 0.09 6.07
CA ARG A 17 15.17 -0.22 6.12
C ARG A 17 14.43 0.96 6.73
N ASN A 18 13.28 1.34 6.15
CA ASN A 18 12.41 2.35 6.74
C ASN A 18 11.66 1.77 7.96
N PRO A 19 11.91 2.25 9.19
CA PRO A 19 11.18 1.80 10.37
C PRO A 19 9.72 2.27 10.39
N LEU A 20 9.42 3.40 9.73
CA LEU A 20 8.12 4.08 9.76
C LEU A 20 7.06 3.44 8.83
N SER A 21 7.24 2.16 8.50
CA SER A 21 6.27 1.43 7.67
C SER A 21 5.10 0.94 8.53
N ILE A 22 3.88 1.19 8.07
CA ILE A 22 2.67 0.72 8.73
C ILE A 22 2.20 -0.51 7.96
N SER A 23 2.06 -1.63 8.65
CA SER A 23 1.57 -2.88 8.07
C SER A 23 0.07 -2.83 7.81
N TRP A 24 -0.39 -3.60 6.83
CA TRP A 24 -1.81 -3.87 6.65
C TRP A 24 -2.40 -4.57 7.88
N PRO A 25 -3.64 -4.23 8.29
CA PRO A 25 -4.36 -4.99 9.31
C PRO A 25 -4.55 -6.44 8.88
N ILE A 26 -4.36 -7.37 9.82
CA ILE A 26 -4.61 -8.79 9.60
C ILE A 26 -6.13 -9.02 9.73
N VAL A 27 -6.77 -9.45 8.66
CA VAL A 27 -8.20 -9.79 8.65
C VAL A 27 -8.33 -11.25 8.21
N ASP A 28 -9.06 -12.05 8.97
CA ASP A 28 -9.27 -13.45 8.62
C ASP A 28 -10.14 -13.59 7.35
N ALA A 29 -9.89 -14.65 6.57
CA ALA A 29 -10.55 -14.85 5.29
C ALA A 29 -12.08 -14.98 5.42
N ASN A 30 -12.58 -15.56 6.52
CA ASN A 30 -14.01 -15.71 6.78
C ASN A 30 -14.67 -14.34 7.04
N THR A 31 -14.03 -13.46 7.81
CA THR A 31 -14.48 -12.08 8.02
C THR A 31 -14.41 -11.27 6.73
N GLN A 32 -13.35 -11.40 5.93
CA GLN A 32 -13.28 -10.75 4.61
C GLN A 32 -14.43 -11.18 3.69
N GLU A 33 -14.73 -12.48 3.64
CA GLU A 33 -15.82 -13.01 2.82
C GLU A 33 -17.19 -12.51 3.32
N LYS A 34 -17.45 -12.56 4.63
CA LYS A 34 -18.67 -12.02 5.24
C LYS A 34 -18.84 -10.53 4.97
N LEU A 35 -17.77 -9.74 5.07
CA LEU A 35 -17.78 -8.32 4.77
C LEU A 35 -18.09 -8.07 3.30
N ALA A 36 -17.46 -8.82 2.39
CA ALA A 36 -17.73 -8.71 0.96
C ALA A 36 -19.20 -9.06 0.61
N GLN A 37 -19.73 -10.15 1.17
CA GLN A 37 -21.13 -10.54 0.98
C GLN A 37 -22.10 -9.49 1.54
N THR A 38 -21.82 -8.97 2.75
CA THR A 38 -22.62 -7.93 3.40
C THR A 38 -22.62 -6.65 2.56
N LEU A 39 -21.45 -6.23 2.05
CA LEU A 39 -21.37 -5.10 1.13
C LEU A 39 -22.21 -5.35 -0.12
N VAL A 40 -22.06 -6.47 -0.81
CA VAL A 40 -22.82 -6.76 -2.04
C VAL A 40 -24.34 -6.78 -1.80
N GLN A 41 -24.78 -7.28 -0.65
CA GLN A 41 -26.19 -7.34 -0.26
C GLN A 41 -26.79 -5.94 -0.07
N TRP A 42 -26.07 -5.07 0.65
CA TRP A 42 -26.58 -3.77 1.10
C TRP A 42 -26.11 -2.56 0.27
N LEU A 43 -25.20 -2.77 -0.68
CA LEU A 43 -24.75 -1.70 -1.57
C LEU A 43 -25.91 -1.23 -2.47
N PRO A 44 -26.07 0.09 -2.64
CA PRO A 44 -27.06 0.65 -3.56
C PRO A 44 -26.80 0.19 -4.99
N ALA A 45 -27.88 -0.07 -5.73
CA ALA A 45 -27.82 -0.43 -7.15
C ALA A 45 -27.75 0.81 -8.06
N SER A 46 -28.24 1.95 -7.60
CA SER A 46 -28.29 3.21 -8.35
C SER A 46 -27.21 4.18 -7.89
N HIS A 47 -26.62 4.92 -8.83
CA HIS A 47 -25.65 5.97 -8.53
C HIS A 47 -26.23 7.09 -7.65
N LYS A 48 -27.53 7.36 -7.74
CA LYS A 48 -28.18 8.39 -6.89
C LYS A 48 -28.14 7.97 -5.42
N ASP A 49 -28.48 6.71 -5.16
CA ASP A 49 -28.50 6.14 -3.82
C ASP A 49 -27.09 6.07 -3.19
N ILE A 50 -26.02 6.05 -4.00
CA ILE A 50 -24.62 6.11 -3.50
C ILE A 50 -24.39 7.39 -2.71
N LEU A 51 -24.85 8.54 -3.23
CA LEU A 51 -24.68 9.84 -2.57
C LEU A 51 -25.47 9.90 -1.26
N ASP A 52 -26.71 9.42 -1.29
CA ASP A 52 -27.58 9.37 -0.11
C ASP A 52 -27.04 8.39 0.96
N SER A 53 -26.35 7.34 0.54
CA SER A 53 -25.74 6.35 1.43
C SER A 53 -24.44 6.83 2.11
N LYS A 54 -23.97 8.05 1.81
CA LYS A 54 -22.70 8.61 2.34
C LYS A 54 -21.50 7.71 2.07
N LEU A 55 -21.48 7.14 0.88
CA LEU A 55 -20.43 6.25 0.39
C LEU A 55 -19.49 7.01 -0.53
N THR A 56 -18.18 6.86 -0.34
CA THR A 56 -17.17 7.35 -1.29
C THR A 56 -16.60 6.17 -2.05
N VAL A 57 -16.76 6.16 -3.38
CA VAL A 57 -16.31 5.06 -4.24
C VAL A 57 -15.20 5.55 -5.17
N GLY A 58 -14.13 4.78 -5.28
CA GLY A 58 -13.01 5.06 -6.17
C GLY A 58 -11.72 5.36 -5.40
N LEU A 59 -10.60 4.91 -5.95
CA LEU A 59 -9.30 5.02 -5.28
C LEU A 59 -8.90 6.48 -5.04
N ASN A 60 -9.01 7.32 -6.06
CA ASN A 60 -8.66 8.74 -5.98
C ASN A 60 -9.56 9.49 -4.99
N SER A 61 -10.88 9.27 -5.07
CA SER A 61 -11.84 9.94 -4.18
C SER A 61 -11.67 9.55 -2.71
N VAL A 62 -11.32 8.28 -2.43
CA VAL A 62 -10.98 7.83 -1.07
C VAL A 62 -9.66 8.47 -0.60
N ASN A 63 -8.64 8.57 -1.46
CA ASN A 63 -7.40 9.27 -1.12
C ASN A 63 -7.65 10.74 -0.78
N GLU A 64 -8.37 11.47 -1.64
CA GLU A 64 -8.74 12.86 -1.41
C GLU A 64 -9.57 13.04 -0.12
N LEU A 65 -10.44 12.07 0.21
CA LEU A 65 -11.18 12.08 1.48
C LEU A 65 -10.22 11.95 2.69
N LEU A 66 -9.30 11.00 2.67
CA LEU A 66 -8.34 10.77 3.76
C LEU A 66 -7.34 11.92 3.91
N GLU A 67 -6.87 12.50 2.80
CA GLU A 67 -6.01 13.69 2.81
C GLU A 67 -6.73 14.89 3.42
N ARG A 68 -8.00 15.11 3.08
CA ARG A 68 -8.83 16.17 3.68
C ARG A 68 -9.04 15.96 5.18
N CYS A 69 -9.18 14.72 5.65
CA CYS A 69 -9.24 14.41 7.08
C CYS A 69 -7.95 14.83 7.82
N CYS A 70 -6.79 14.72 7.16
CA CYS A 70 -5.51 15.14 7.72
C CYS A 70 -5.36 16.67 7.78
N GLN A 71 -5.91 17.39 6.79
CA GLN A 71 -5.76 18.84 6.68
C GLN A 71 -6.81 19.61 7.51
N ASN A 72 -8.06 19.14 7.54
CA ASN A 72 -9.20 19.85 8.11
C ASN A 72 -10.04 18.94 9.01
N ALA A 73 -9.44 18.45 10.10
CA ALA A 73 -10.05 17.47 11.01
C ALA A 73 -11.43 17.87 11.60
N LYS A 74 -11.75 19.17 11.63
CA LYS A 74 -13.01 19.69 12.18
C LYS A 74 -14.16 19.73 11.17
N ASP A 75 -13.84 19.85 9.88
CA ASP A 75 -14.84 20.15 8.83
C ASP A 75 -15.22 18.91 8.01
N VAL A 76 -14.44 17.83 8.14
CA VAL A 76 -14.55 16.66 7.28
C VAL A 76 -14.94 15.44 8.11
N THR A 77 -16.09 14.85 7.79
CA THR A 77 -16.51 13.57 8.37
C THR A 77 -15.56 12.46 7.93
N GLN A 78 -14.76 11.96 8.87
CA GLN A 78 -13.85 10.86 8.63
C GLN A 78 -14.62 9.54 8.42
N PRO A 79 -14.20 8.70 7.46
CA PRO A 79 -14.83 7.40 7.26
C PRO A 79 -14.62 6.48 8.47
N ALA A 80 -15.61 5.66 8.80
CA ALA A 80 -15.49 4.62 9.83
C ALA A 80 -14.68 3.42 9.32
N VAL A 81 -14.80 3.10 8.03
CA VAL A 81 -14.09 2.01 7.39
C VAL A 81 -13.76 2.31 5.93
N VAL A 82 -12.57 1.90 5.50
CA VAL A 82 -12.11 1.92 4.11
C VAL A 82 -11.85 0.48 3.66
N PHE A 83 -12.55 0.07 2.61
CA PHE A 83 -12.37 -1.21 1.94
C PHE A 83 -11.47 -1.05 0.71
N ILE A 84 -10.44 -1.90 0.61
CA ILE A 84 -9.54 -1.95 -0.55
C ILE A 84 -9.81 -3.22 -1.35
N LEU A 85 -10.10 -3.03 -2.63
CA LEU A 85 -10.51 -4.09 -3.57
C LEU A 85 -9.35 -4.53 -4.49
N HIS A 86 -8.14 -4.07 -4.18
CA HIS A 86 -6.90 -4.44 -4.87
C HIS A 86 -6.06 -5.38 -4.02
N ASP A 87 -5.07 -6.00 -4.67
CA ASP A 87 -3.99 -6.69 -3.98
C ASP A 87 -3.23 -5.70 -3.06
N GLN A 88 -2.94 -6.13 -1.83
CA GLN A 88 -2.21 -5.34 -0.82
C GLN A 88 -0.80 -4.97 -1.30
N ASP A 89 -0.20 -5.80 -2.15
CA ASP A 89 1.12 -5.60 -2.74
C ASP A 89 1.09 -4.68 -3.98
N SER A 90 -0.10 -4.25 -4.42
CA SER A 90 -0.21 -3.32 -5.53
C SER A 90 0.30 -1.94 -5.12
N MET A 91 1.23 -1.39 -5.91
CA MET A 91 1.77 -0.03 -5.73
C MET A 91 0.68 1.05 -5.63
N LEU A 92 -0.51 0.80 -6.20
CA LEU A 92 -1.66 1.70 -6.14
C LEU A 92 -2.24 1.86 -4.73
N VAL A 93 -2.06 0.86 -3.85
CA VAL A 93 -2.67 0.83 -2.52
C VAL A 93 -1.68 0.58 -1.39
N THR A 94 -0.40 0.30 -1.69
CA THR A 94 0.65 0.06 -0.68
C THR A 94 0.75 1.17 0.37
N HIS A 95 0.37 2.41 0.02
CA HIS A 95 0.41 3.57 0.92
C HIS A 95 -0.86 3.74 1.79
N MET A 96 -1.91 2.92 1.59
CA MET A 96 -3.19 3.05 2.30
C MET A 96 -3.09 2.92 3.81
N PRO A 97 -2.32 1.96 4.39
CA PRO A 97 -2.16 1.90 5.83
C PRO A 97 -1.59 3.20 6.42
N GLN A 98 -0.67 3.85 5.70
CA GLN A 98 -0.09 5.13 6.13
C GLN A 98 -1.10 6.28 6.05
N LEU A 99 -1.88 6.37 4.96
CA LEU A 99 -2.92 7.40 4.84
C LEU A 99 -3.99 7.25 5.93
N VAL A 100 -4.49 6.03 6.16
CA VAL A 100 -5.49 5.76 7.19
C VAL A 100 -4.93 6.04 8.58
N ALA A 101 -3.69 5.66 8.87
CA ALA A 101 -3.06 5.95 10.15
C ALA A 101 -2.87 7.45 10.40
N ASN A 102 -2.49 8.22 9.37
CA ASN A 102 -2.39 9.68 9.47
C ASN A 102 -3.78 10.29 9.69
N ALA A 103 -4.80 9.84 8.95
CA ALA A 103 -6.17 10.27 9.15
C ALA A 103 -6.67 9.94 10.57
N ASN A 104 -6.33 8.77 11.11
CA ASN A 104 -6.65 8.37 12.49
C ASN A 104 -5.94 9.20 13.56
N PHE A 105 -4.79 9.76 13.23
CA PHE A 105 -4.01 10.60 14.14
C PHE A 105 -4.56 12.03 14.17
N TYR A 106 -4.76 12.64 13.01
CA TYR A 106 -5.24 14.03 12.91
C TYR A 106 -6.75 14.17 13.05
N GLY A 107 -7.50 13.14 12.65
CA GLY A 107 -8.95 13.15 12.63
C GLY A 107 -9.59 12.96 14.00
N SER A 108 -10.89 13.25 14.06
CA SER A 108 -11.69 13.19 15.28
C SER A 108 -12.22 11.78 15.60
N SER A 109 -12.23 10.88 14.61
CA SER A 109 -12.71 9.52 14.77
C SER A 109 -11.65 8.50 14.32
N LYS A 110 -11.99 7.21 14.40
CA LYS A 110 -11.10 6.13 14.00
C LYS A 110 -11.65 5.43 12.77
N CYS A 111 -10.82 5.33 11.75
CA CYS A 111 -11.04 4.63 10.50
C CYS A 111 -10.31 3.30 10.51
N ARG A 112 -11.03 2.23 10.18
CA ARG A 112 -10.44 0.90 9.95
C ARG A 112 -10.15 0.68 8.47
N LEU A 113 -9.14 -0.14 8.19
CA LEU A 113 -8.74 -0.49 6.83
C LEU A 113 -8.94 -1.99 6.62
N VAL A 114 -9.71 -2.35 5.60
CA VAL A 114 -10.05 -3.75 5.32
C VAL A 114 -9.66 -4.11 3.88
N PRO A 115 -8.68 -5.00 3.68
CA PRO A 115 -8.42 -5.57 2.37
C PRO A 115 -9.47 -6.66 2.07
N LEU A 116 -10.20 -6.52 0.96
CA LEU A 116 -11.16 -7.54 0.49
C LEU A 116 -10.60 -8.38 -0.66
N GLY A 117 -9.57 -7.88 -1.34
CA GLY A 117 -8.92 -8.57 -2.46
C GLY A 117 -9.75 -8.61 -3.75
N PHE A 118 -9.21 -9.33 -4.74
CA PHE A 118 -9.72 -9.33 -6.12
C PHE A 118 -11.06 -10.07 -6.29
N SER A 119 -11.34 -11.06 -5.43
CA SER A 119 -12.60 -11.83 -5.49
C SER A 119 -13.82 -10.94 -5.23
N ALA A 120 -13.73 -10.04 -4.24
CA ALA A 120 -14.79 -9.09 -3.93
C ALA A 120 -14.91 -7.98 -4.99
N GLN A 121 -13.80 -7.62 -5.65
CA GLN A 121 -13.76 -6.54 -6.64
C GLN A 121 -14.78 -6.75 -7.76
N ALA A 122 -14.81 -7.93 -8.37
CA ALA A 122 -15.70 -8.21 -9.49
C ALA A 122 -17.18 -8.14 -9.10
N LEU A 123 -17.53 -8.68 -7.92
CA LEU A 123 -18.91 -8.68 -7.41
C LEU A 123 -19.39 -7.27 -7.08
N ILE A 124 -18.54 -6.49 -6.40
CA ILE A 124 -18.84 -5.11 -6.00
C ILE A 124 -18.88 -4.19 -7.22
N ALA A 125 -17.94 -4.31 -8.16
CA ALA A 125 -17.94 -3.53 -9.39
C ALA A 125 -19.21 -3.80 -10.22
N LYS A 126 -19.60 -5.07 -10.36
CA LYS A 126 -20.84 -5.46 -11.03
C LYS A 126 -22.08 -4.87 -10.34
N LYS A 127 -22.13 -4.91 -9.00
CA LYS A 127 -23.25 -4.36 -8.22
C LYS A 127 -23.38 -2.85 -8.37
N LEU A 128 -22.26 -2.13 -8.43
CA LEU A 128 -22.21 -0.67 -8.59
C LEU A 128 -22.32 -0.21 -10.05
N GLY A 129 -22.37 -1.13 -11.02
CA GLY A 129 -22.38 -0.78 -12.44
C GLY A 129 -21.06 -0.16 -12.93
N LEU A 130 -19.95 -0.43 -12.25
CA LEU A 130 -18.62 0.07 -12.60
C LEU A 130 -17.83 -0.99 -13.36
N SER A 131 -16.93 -0.56 -14.26
CA SER A 131 -15.99 -1.49 -14.90
C SER A 131 -15.04 -2.11 -13.89
N ARG A 132 -14.59 -1.31 -12.91
CA ARG A 132 -13.72 -1.71 -11.79
C ARG A 132 -14.01 -0.83 -10.57
N ALA A 133 -14.02 -1.41 -9.39
CA ALA A 133 -14.07 -0.69 -8.11
C ALA A 133 -12.73 -0.89 -7.38
N GLY A 134 -12.04 0.19 -6.99
CA GLY A 134 -10.70 0.12 -6.40
C GLY A 134 -10.69 0.25 -4.87
N ALA A 135 -11.47 1.20 -4.35
CA ALA A 135 -11.64 1.44 -2.93
C ALA A 135 -13.06 1.93 -2.65
N ILE A 136 -13.56 1.68 -1.44
CA ILE A 136 -14.84 2.15 -0.94
C ILE A 136 -14.65 2.64 0.49
N ALA A 137 -15.04 3.86 0.80
CA ALA A 137 -15.06 4.39 2.17
C ALA A 137 -16.51 4.61 2.64
N VAL A 138 -16.81 4.12 3.84
CA VAL A 138 -18.12 4.22 4.49
C VAL A 138 -18.02 5.17 5.67
N GLN A 139 -18.85 6.21 5.71
CA GLN A 139 -18.92 7.15 6.84
C GLN A 139 -19.60 6.52 8.07
N ASP A 140 -19.27 7.01 9.26
CA ASP A 140 -19.82 6.50 10.54
C ASP A 140 -21.34 6.72 10.68
N ASP A 141 -21.87 7.70 9.96
CA ASP A 141 -23.30 8.02 9.89
C ASP A 141 -24.00 7.39 8.66
N SER A 142 -23.31 6.54 7.91
CA SER A 142 -23.89 5.81 6.79
C SER A 142 -24.89 4.76 7.29
N PRO A 143 -26.06 4.61 6.64
CA PRO A 143 -26.99 3.50 6.95
C PRO A 143 -26.34 2.12 6.82
N LEU A 144 -25.38 1.98 5.91
CA LEU A 144 -24.64 0.75 5.66
C LEU A 144 -23.76 0.35 6.85
N TRP A 145 -23.29 1.33 7.62
CA TRP A 145 -22.41 1.09 8.76
C TRP A 145 -23.07 0.21 9.82
N LYS A 146 -24.39 0.30 10.00
CA LYS A 146 -25.15 -0.54 10.94
C LYS A 146 -24.96 -2.04 10.69
N TYR A 147 -24.81 -2.45 9.44
CA TYR A 147 -24.64 -3.85 9.05
C TYR A 147 -23.18 -4.30 9.08
N LEU A 148 -22.23 -3.35 8.99
CA LEU A 148 -20.80 -3.63 8.94
C LEU A 148 -20.13 -3.55 10.31
N LYS A 149 -20.69 -2.75 11.22
CA LYS A 149 -20.07 -2.39 12.50
C LYS A 149 -19.56 -3.61 13.27
N ASP A 150 -20.42 -4.58 13.53
CA ASP A 150 -20.05 -5.74 14.36
C ASP A 150 -18.93 -6.60 13.75
N LEU A 151 -18.87 -6.67 12.41
CA LEU A 151 -17.81 -7.39 11.70
C LEU A 151 -16.50 -6.60 11.68
N VAL A 152 -16.58 -5.28 11.58
CA VAL A 152 -15.43 -4.39 11.43
C VAL A 152 -14.80 -4.02 12.77
N MET A 153 -15.57 -3.92 13.87
CA MET A 153 -15.04 -3.46 15.17
C MET A 153 -13.90 -4.32 15.74
N ASN A 154 -13.82 -5.60 15.36
CA ASN A 154 -12.75 -6.52 15.77
C ASN A 154 -11.45 -6.37 14.96
N ILE A 155 -11.45 -5.56 13.89
CA ILE A 155 -10.27 -5.34 13.04
C ILE A 155 -9.42 -4.22 13.65
N GLU A 156 -8.11 -4.45 13.71
CA GLU A 156 -7.13 -3.48 14.19
C GLU A 156 -7.11 -2.21 13.32
N GLU A 157 -7.08 -1.06 13.97
CA GLU A 157 -6.99 0.24 13.30
C GLU A 157 -5.52 0.51 12.93
N PRO A 158 -5.21 0.90 11.67
CA PRO A 158 -3.87 1.36 11.34
C PRO A 158 -3.47 2.56 12.21
N GLN A 159 -2.29 2.47 12.82
CA GLN A 159 -1.76 3.50 13.73
C GLN A 159 -0.33 3.88 13.36
N ALA A 160 -0.06 5.18 13.36
CA ALA A 160 1.28 5.74 13.17
C ALA A 160 1.93 5.92 14.53
N ARG A 161 2.56 4.88 15.07
CA ARG A 161 3.19 4.92 16.41
C ARG A 161 4.21 6.05 16.56
N TRP A 162 4.91 6.37 15.48
CA TRP A 162 5.87 7.48 15.40
C TRP A 162 5.24 8.89 15.48
N LEU A 163 3.91 9.01 15.32
CA LEU A 163 3.16 10.24 15.56
C LEU A 163 2.62 10.37 16.99
N SER A 164 2.66 9.30 17.80
CA SER A 164 2.11 9.34 19.17
C SER A 164 2.78 10.43 20.03
N GLU A 165 2.10 10.88 21.09
CA GLU A 165 2.62 11.93 22.00
C GLU A 165 3.96 11.56 22.65
N ASN A 166 4.22 10.26 22.81
CA ASN A 166 5.45 9.70 23.35
C ASN A 166 6.05 8.71 22.33
N PRO A 167 6.65 9.19 21.24
CA PRO A 167 7.16 8.30 20.21
C PRO A 167 8.33 7.48 20.76
N GLU A 168 8.20 6.16 20.71
CA GLU A 168 9.29 5.26 21.07
C GLU A 168 10.39 5.33 19.99
N TYR A 169 11.64 5.38 20.42
CA TYR A 169 12.78 5.35 19.50
C TYR A 169 12.88 3.98 18.84
N GLU A 170 12.74 3.94 17.52
CA GLU A 170 12.98 2.73 16.75
C GLU A 170 14.45 2.62 16.34
N VAL A 171 15.08 1.49 16.71
CA VAL A 171 16.47 1.21 16.35
C VAL A 171 16.63 1.07 14.84
N THR A 172 17.64 1.75 14.30
CA THR A 172 18.02 1.68 12.88
C THR A 172 18.27 0.24 12.43
N LYS A 173 17.57 -0.20 11.38
CA LYS A 173 17.75 -1.53 10.78
C LYS A 173 18.45 -1.41 9.43
N VAL A 174 19.59 -2.08 9.28
CA VAL A 174 20.35 -2.15 8.02
C VAL A 174 20.26 -3.57 7.47
N GLU A 175 19.70 -3.71 6.28
CA GLU A 175 19.56 -4.98 5.57
C GLU A 175 20.70 -5.17 4.56
N LYS A 176 21.09 -6.42 4.32
CA LYS A 176 22.12 -6.79 3.34
C LYS A 176 21.44 -7.33 2.08
N ILE A 177 21.61 -6.65 0.96
CA ILE A 177 21.11 -7.09 -0.35
C ILE A 177 22.28 -7.58 -1.20
N ILE A 178 22.22 -8.84 -1.64
CA ILE A 178 23.23 -9.41 -2.53
C ILE A 178 22.86 -9.02 -3.97
N THR A 179 23.78 -8.37 -4.66
CA THR A 179 23.62 -7.97 -6.07
C THR A 179 24.63 -8.70 -6.94
N SER A 180 24.19 -9.18 -8.11
CA SER A 180 25.08 -9.77 -9.11
C SER A 180 25.49 -8.72 -10.13
N GLN A 181 26.78 -8.49 -10.29
CA GLN A 181 27.31 -7.67 -11.39
C GLN A 181 27.99 -8.60 -12.41
N LYS A 182 27.65 -8.41 -13.69
CA LYS A 182 28.39 -9.05 -14.79
C LYS A 182 29.77 -8.40 -14.83
N GLU A 183 30.81 -9.21 -14.69
CA GLU A 183 32.17 -8.73 -14.86
C GLU A 183 32.34 -8.42 -16.35
N ASN A 184 32.36 -7.13 -16.72
CA ASN A 184 32.76 -6.73 -18.06
C ASN A 184 34.20 -7.19 -18.22
N GLN A 185 34.42 -8.28 -18.98
CA GLN A 185 35.73 -8.63 -19.50
C GLN A 185 36.10 -7.51 -20.49
N GLY A 186 36.57 -6.39 -19.94
CA GLY A 186 37.20 -5.36 -20.70
C GLY A 186 38.25 -6.05 -21.56
N THR A 187 38.06 -5.95 -22.86
CA THR A 187 39.12 -6.14 -23.83
C THR A 187 40.34 -5.43 -23.26
N LYS A 188 41.31 -6.20 -22.76
CA LYS A 188 42.68 -5.73 -22.62
C LYS A 188 43.06 -5.28 -24.03
N LYS A 189 42.81 -4.00 -24.35
CA LYS A 189 43.53 -3.32 -25.41
C LYS A 189 44.98 -3.42 -24.93
N GLU A 190 45.70 -4.36 -25.52
CA GLU A 190 47.16 -4.40 -25.52
C GLU A 190 47.62 -3.06 -26.08
N GLY A 191 47.72 -2.06 -25.22
CA GLY A 191 48.55 -0.89 -25.46
C GLY A 191 49.99 -1.40 -25.45
N LYS A 192 50.47 -1.78 -26.64
CA LYS A 192 51.89 -1.78 -27.00
C LYS A 192 52.43 -0.37 -26.69
N ASN A 193 52.89 -0.17 -25.46
CA ASN A 193 53.76 0.95 -25.13
C ASN A 193 55.15 0.40 -24.79
N GLU A 194 56.12 0.90 -25.55
CA GLU A 194 57.46 1.23 -25.09
C GLU A 194 58.43 0.06 -24.84
N LYS A 195 59.04 -0.41 -25.93
CA LYS A 195 60.49 -0.63 -25.95
C LYS A 195 61.09 0.23 -27.06
N GLY A 196 61.31 1.51 -26.73
CA GLY A 196 62.31 2.34 -27.41
C GLY A 196 63.67 1.71 -27.14
N ASN A 197 64.11 0.92 -28.11
CA ASN A 197 65.46 0.41 -28.21
C ASN A 197 66.32 1.49 -28.90
N GLU A 198 67.62 1.48 -28.61
CA GLU A 198 68.69 2.21 -29.30
C GLU A 198 68.90 3.69 -28.95
N PHE A 199 69.90 3.95 -28.10
CA PHE A 199 71.13 4.61 -28.57
C PHE A 199 72.32 4.14 -27.72
N LYS A 200 73.31 3.54 -28.39
CA LYS A 200 74.59 3.08 -27.84
C LYS A 200 75.61 4.23 -27.96
N LYS A 201 76.37 4.41 -26.88
CA LYS A 201 77.70 5.06 -26.73
C LYS A 201 77.83 6.53 -27.07
#